data_AF-A0A671SSH6-F1
#
_entry.id   AF-A0A671SSH6-F1
#
_cell.length_a   1.000
_cell.length_b   1.000
_cell.length_c   1.000
_cell.angle_alpha   90.00
_cell.angle_beta   90.00
_cell.angle_gamma   90.00
#
_symmetry.space_group_name_H-M   'P 1'
#
loop_
_entity.id
_entity.type
_entity.pdbx_description
1 polymer ?
#
loop_
_entity_poly.entity_id
_entity_poly.type
_entity_poly.pdbx_seq_one_letter_code
_entity_poly.pdbx_strand_id
1 'polypeptide(L)'
;KSKNMMIIVLSLQDPEESLIVLSDCGTSGRIAYLLVTSFNEMLNAQKQKQICSYIIAGGDRALLTSQEAPEDDPALGARTLDKVCAGKKRVLFIGISCGMSAPFVAGQHDFCLKHLDVFTPVLLGFNAVHMARSEPMQDCSFHFKDVAERMTAEQRPKKALLLNPVLGAEAISGSSRMKGGSATKIILETILLAGHEAAFRGKITPDEMVYETTSSNSDELAALIHKNKAHVYYTGWQTLGIIGLTDAFTFTFSFINTGFSKMRNKEGDLSSLVSSTWICNMTPVCGFRMVGLIIYHHCQRFTGCSESECERALLRAIYSTDDLSEDMTSADVWKHTDAANRRDRVVPTALVKIRCGCTLAEARHHLDCHPVIRDAVSTCFSSSKNKSTVDQTHNNFIIEAEP
;
A
#
# COMPACT_ATOMS: atom_id res chain seq x y z
N LYS A 1 20.65 17.93 -18.58
CA LYS A 1 19.45 17.09 -18.77
C LYS A 1 19.75 15.69 -18.24
N SER A 2 19.02 15.22 -17.23
CA SER A 2 19.29 13.92 -16.56
C SER A 2 19.10 12.74 -17.53
N LYS A 3 19.99 11.72 -17.50
CA LYS A 3 19.86 10.48 -18.30
C LYS A 3 18.53 9.74 -18.05
N ASN A 4 17.88 9.96 -16.91
CA ASN A 4 16.57 9.37 -16.58
C ASN A 4 15.48 9.86 -17.54
N MET A 5 15.50 11.17 -17.84
CA MET A 5 14.63 11.77 -18.84
C MET A 5 14.97 11.23 -20.24
N MET A 6 16.24 10.90 -20.48
CA MET A 6 16.68 10.30 -21.74
C MET A 6 16.12 8.90 -21.96
N ILE A 7 15.92 8.09 -20.92
CA ILE A 7 15.34 6.74 -21.06
C ILE A 7 13.86 6.83 -21.47
N ILE A 8 13.06 7.69 -20.83
CA ILE A 8 11.66 7.89 -21.22
C ILE A 8 11.56 8.45 -22.65
N VAL A 9 12.41 9.42 -22.99
CA VAL A 9 12.48 9.97 -24.35
C VAL A 9 12.83 8.88 -25.37
N LEU A 10 13.82 8.03 -25.09
CA LEU A 10 14.20 6.93 -25.97
C LEU A 10 13.06 5.90 -26.13
N SER A 11 12.34 5.58 -25.05
CA SER A 11 11.18 4.70 -25.12
C SER A 11 10.03 5.29 -25.94
N LEU A 12 9.81 6.61 -25.85
CA LEU A 12 8.80 7.33 -26.65
C LEU A 12 9.19 7.45 -28.12
N GLN A 13 10.48 7.49 -28.44
CA GLN A 13 11.00 7.56 -29.81
C GLN A 13 10.95 6.23 -30.55
N ASP A 14 10.92 5.10 -29.84
CA ASP A 14 10.86 3.75 -30.43
C ASP A 14 9.83 2.87 -29.70
N PRO A 15 8.52 3.12 -29.94
CA PRO A 15 7.42 2.51 -29.21
C PRO A 15 7.20 1.02 -29.51
N GLU A 16 7.70 0.51 -30.65
CA GLU A 16 7.53 -0.90 -31.02
C GLU A 16 8.36 -1.81 -30.13
N GLU A 17 9.60 -1.41 -29.89
CA GLU A 17 10.61 -2.21 -29.19
C GLU A 17 10.67 -1.88 -27.69
N SER A 18 10.04 -0.78 -27.27
CA SER A 18 10.10 -0.27 -25.91
C SER A 18 8.78 -0.43 -25.14
N LEU A 19 8.88 -0.48 -23.81
CA LEU A 19 7.72 -0.47 -22.90
C LEU A 19 8.08 0.24 -21.58
N ILE A 20 7.14 1.01 -21.03
CA ILE A 20 7.20 1.55 -19.67
C ILE A 20 6.18 0.77 -18.82
N VAL A 21 6.63 0.18 -17.72
CA VAL A 21 5.77 -0.60 -16.83
C VAL A 21 5.76 0.03 -15.44
N LEU A 22 4.58 0.38 -14.94
CA LEU A 22 4.37 0.79 -13.55
C LEU A 22 3.78 -0.39 -12.77
N SER A 23 4.33 -0.73 -11.60
CA SER A 23 3.87 -1.90 -10.83
C SER A 23 3.84 -1.65 -9.33
N ASP A 24 2.76 -2.09 -8.67
CA ASP A 24 2.70 -2.21 -7.21
C ASP A 24 1.52 -3.11 -6.78
N CYS A 25 1.27 -3.21 -5.48
CA CYS A 25 0.07 -3.71 -4.83
C CYS A 25 -0.85 -2.56 -4.35
N GLY A 26 -2.07 -2.92 -3.96
CA GLY A 26 -2.98 -2.03 -3.22
C GLY A 26 -3.20 -0.64 -3.85
N THR A 27 -3.12 0.40 -3.02
CA THR A 27 -3.35 1.80 -3.45
C THR A 27 -2.40 2.25 -4.54
N SER A 28 -1.11 1.99 -4.39
CA SER A 28 -0.11 2.39 -5.39
C SER A 28 -0.29 1.67 -6.73
N GLY A 29 -0.77 0.41 -6.73
CA GLY A 29 -1.10 -0.31 -7.96
C GLY A 29 -2.29 0.33 -8.69
N ARG A 30 -3.27 0.84 -7.94
CA ARG A 30 -4.40 1.61 -8.49
C ARG A 30 -3.95 2.98 -9.03
N ILE A 31 -3.01 3.63 -8.37
CA ILE A 31 -2.38 4.87 -8.87
C ILE A 31 -1.59 4.59 -10.16
N ALA A 32 -0.84 3.48 -10.22
CA ALA A 32 -0.15 3.06 -11.43
C ALA A 32 -1.13 2.86 -12.60
N TYR A 33 -2.24 2.17 -12.36
CA TYR A 33 -3.33 2.01 -13.33
C TYR A 33 -3.91 3.36 -13.79
N LEU A 34 -4.21 4.26 -12.85
CA LEU A 34 -4.71 5.61 -13.15
C LEU A 34 -3.74 6.38 -14.05
N LEU A 35 -2.45 6.42 -13.69
CA LEU A 35 -1.42 7.16 -14.43
C LEU A 35 -1.21 6.57 -15.82
N VAL A 36 -1.13 5.24 -15.94
CA VAL A 36 -0.98 4.57 -17.24
C VAL A 36 -2.18 4.84 -18.14
N THR A 37 -3.40 4.79 -17.59
CA THR A 37 -4.63 5.06 -18.34
C THR A 37 -4.65 6.49 -18.87
N SER A 38 -4.40 7.48 -18.00
CA SER A 38 -4.36 8.89 -18.37
C SER A 38 -3.24 9.20 -19.39
N PHE A 39 -2.05 8.63 -19.20
CA PHE A 39 -0.92 8.87 -20.10
C PHE A 39 -1.14 8.25 -21.48
N ASN A 40 -1.66 7.03 -21.55
CA ASN A 40 -2.01 6.38 -22.82
C ASN A 40 -3.16 7.11 -23.54
N GLU A 41 -4.12 7.69 -22.79
CA GLU A 41 -5.16 8.56 -23.36
C GLU A 41 -4.56 9.81 -24.01
N MET A 42 -3.63 10.48 -23.33
CA MET A 42 -2.92 11.64 -23.87
C MET A 42 -2.13 11.30 -25.14
N LEU A 43 -1.38 10.18 -25.13
CA LEU A 43 -0.65 9.70 -26.31
C LEU A 43 -1.59 9.42 -27.48
N ASN A 44 -2.72 8.74 -27.22
CA ASN A 44 -3.70 8.41 -28.24
C ASN A 44 -4.35 9.68 -28.84
N ALA A 45 -4.65 10.69 -28.02
CA ALA A 45 -5.16 11.98 -28.50
C ALA A 45 -4.17 12.69 -29.45
N GLN A 46 -2.87 12.44 -29.28
CA GLN A 46 -1.79 12.93 -30.15
C GLN A 46 -1.42 11.96 -31.28
N LYS A 47 -2.23 10.92 -31.50
CA LYS A 47 -2.00 9.85 -32.50
C LYS A 47 -0.65 9.13 -32.32
N GLN A 48 -0.14 9.10 -31.09
CA GLN A 48 1.05 8.34 -30.71
C GLN A 48 0.67 6.93 -30.27
N LYS A 49 1.59 5.98 -30.43
CA LYS A 49 1.39 4.61 -29.95
C LYS A 49 1.45 4.57 -28.41
N GLN A 50 0.64 3.70 -27.82
CA GLN A 50 0.66 3.45 -26.38
C GLN A 50 1.94 2.70 -26.01
N ILE A 51 2.66 3.19 -25.01
CA ILE A 51 3.91 2.59 -24.55
C ILE A 51 3.92 2.26 -23.06
N CYS A 52 2.84 2.58 -22.34
CA CYS A 52 2.75 2.38 -20.90
C CYS A 52 1.83 1.21 -20.55
N SER A 53 2.22 0.43 -19.55
CA SER A 53 1.45 -0.69 -19.02
C SER A 53 1.50 -0.66 -17.49
N TYR A 54 0.43 -1.11 -16.83
CA TYR A 54 0.40 -1.26 -15.38
C TYR A 54 0.42 -2.74 -14.98
N ILE A 55 0.97 -3.05 -13.82
CA ILE A 55 0.81 -4.34 -13.14
C ILE A 55 0.29 -4.04 -11.73
N ILE A 56 -0.74 -4.75 -11.32
CA ILE A 56 -1.26 -4.71 -9.95
C ILE A 56 -1.31 -6.12 -9.39
N ALA A 57 -0.78 -6.32 -8.18
CA ALA A 57 -0.87 -7.60 -7.49
C ALA A 57 -2.36 -7.98 -7.31
N GLY A 58 -2.73 -9.18 -7.75
CA GLY A 58 -4.13 -9.64 -7.76
C GLY A 58 -4.93 -9.33 -9.04
N GLY A 59 -4.28 -8.77 -10.07
CA GLY A 59 -4.92 -8.51 -11.37
C GLY A 59 -5.97 -7.40 -11.30
N ASP A 60 -6.78 -7.26 -12.34
CA ASP A 60 -7.73 -6.13 -12.41
C ASP A 60 -8.83 -6.21 -11.34
N ARG A 61 -9.07 -7.40 -10.77
CA ARG A 61 -9.92 -7.56 -9.59
C ARG A 61 -9.46 -6.70 -8.41
N ALA A 62 -8.15 -6.47 -8.28
CA ALA A 62 -7.58 -5.61 -7.25
C ALA A 62 -7.92 -4.12 -7.45
N LEU A 63 -8.37 -3.70 -8.64
CA LEU A 63 -8.86 -2.34 -8.86
C LEU A 63 -10.17 -2.07 -8.10
N LEU A 64 -10.95 -3.12 -7.81
CA LEU A 64 -12.27 -3.01 -7.17
C LEU A 64 -12.29 -3.53 -5.73
N THR A 65 -11.41 -4.48 -5.39
CA THR A 65 -11.47 -5.22 -4.13
C THR A 65 -10.09 -5.39 -3.50
N SER A 66 -10.06 -5.81 -2.23
CA SER A 66 -8.80 -6.06 -1.51
C SER A 66 -8.24 -7.35 -2.03
N GLN A 67 -7.01 -7.32 -2.49
CA GLN A 67 -6.27 -8.50 -2.88
C GLN A 67 -4.88 -8.39 -2.28
N GLU A 68 -4.76 -8.65 -0.99
CA GLU A 68 -3.48 -8.54 -0.28
C GLU A 68 -2.60 -9.78 -0.43
N ALA A 69 -3.21 -10.97 -0.45
CA ALA A 69 -2.43 -12.22 -0.52
C ALA A 69 -1.45 -12.28 -1.72
N PRO A 70 -1.80 -11.79 -2.93
CA PRO A 70 -0.85 -11.71 -4.04
C PRO A 70 0.35 -10.79 -3.82
N GLU A 71 0.31 -9.85 -2.87
CA GLU A 71 1.45 -8.98 -2.54
C GLU A 71 2.63 -9.79 -1.99
N ASP A 72 2.35 -10.87 -1.26
CA ASP A 72 3.36 -11.67 -0.57
C ASP A 72 4.05 -12.71 -1.48
N ASP A 73 3.71 -12.77 -2.78
CA ASP A 73 4.30 -13.72 -3.75
C ASP A 73 5.34 -13.04 -4.69
N PRO A 74 6.65 -13.15 -4.40
CA PRO A 74 7.69 -12.58 -5.25
C PRO A 74 7.80 -13.27 -6.61
N ALA A 75 7.54 -14.57 -6.68
CA ALA A 75 7.68 -15.35 -7.91
C ALA A 75 6.55 -15.00 -8.89
N LEU A 76 5.34 -14.75 -8.40
CA LEU A 76 4.23 -14.23 -9.18
C LEU A 76 4.55 -12.85 -9.76
N GLY A 77 5.17 -11.97 -8.97
CA GLY A 77 5.63 -10.67 -9.43
C GLY A 77 6.55 -10.78 -10.65
N ALA A 78 7.61 -11.59 -10.52
CA ALA A 78 8.59 -11.83 -11.60
C ALA A 78 7.93 -12.40 -12.87
N ARG A 79 7.13 -13.49 -12.73
CA ARG A 79 6.42 -14.12 -13.86
C ARG A 79 5.45 -13.16 -14.56
N THR A 80 4.78 -12.31 -13.79
CA THR A 80 3.83 -11.34 -14.34
C THR A 80 4.56 -10.27 -15.15
N LEU A 81 5.69 -9.78 -14.67
CA LEU A 81 6.50 -8.80 -15.38
C LEU A 81 7.07 -9.38 -16.68
N ASP A 82 7.65 -10.58 -16.63
CA ASP A 82 8.18 -11.28 -17.80
C ASP A 82 7.11 -11.43 -18.89
N LYS A 83 5.92 -11.91 -18.51
CA LYS A 83 4.78 -12.05 -19.43
C LYS A 83 4.36 -10.72 -20.08
N VAL A 84 4.31 -9.63 -19.31
CA VAL A 84 3.91 -8.30 -19.83
C VAL A 84 4.98 -7.73 -20.77
N CYS A 85 6.24 -8.08 -20.57
CA CYS A 85 7.38 -7.54 -21.31
C CYS A 85 7.85 -8.43 -22.46
N ALA A 86 7.21 -9.58 -22.68
CA ALA A 86 7.59 -10.55 -23.69
C ALA A 86 7.74 -9.89 -25.09
N GLY A 87 8.91 -10.09 -25.70
CA GLY A 87 9.24 -9.57 -27.02
C GLY A 87 9.73 -8.11 -27.05
N LYS A 88 9.82 -7.42 -25.92
CA LYS A 88 10.37 -6.05 -25.85
C LYS A 88 11.89 -6.09 -25.71
N LYS A 89 12.57 -5.18 -26.41
CA LYS A 89 14.04 -5.03 -26.33
C LYS A 89 14.47 -4.04 -25.27
N ARG A 90 13.60 -3.10 -24.89
CA ARG A 90 13.88 -2.11 -23.85
C ARG A 90 12.68 -1.90 -22.94
N VAL A 91 12.87 -2.10 -21.65
CA VAL A 91 11.80 -1.92 -20.66
C VAL A 91 12.27 -0.98 -19.56
N LEU A 92 11.56 0.13 -19.39
CA LEU A 92 11.65 0.95 -18.18
C LEU A 92 10.65 0.39 -17.18
N PHE A 93 11.14 -0.33 -16.18
CA PHE A 93 10.31 -0.90 -15.13
C PHE A 93 10.35 0.01 -13.90
N ILE A 94 9.21 0.53 -13.47
CA ILE A 94 9.07 1.32 -12.25
C ILE A 94 8.25 0.51 -11.25
N GLY A 95 8.95 -0.14 -10.31
CA GLY A 95 8.35 -0.83 -9.18
C GLY A 95 8.17 0.16 -8.02
N ILE A 96 6.95 0.24 -7.51
CA ILE A 96 6.59 1.14 -6.42
C ILE A 96 6.47 0.28 -5.17
N SER A 97 6.97 0.76 -4.03
CA SER A 97 6.71 0.15 -2.73
C SER A 97 7.02 1.20 -1.67
N CYS A 98 5.98 1.86 -1.15
CA CYS A 98 6.13 2.97 -0.20
C CYS A 98 7.07 2.62 0.97
N GLY A 99 6.88 1.43 1.55
CA GLY A 99 7.66 0.92 2.67
C GLY A 99 8.91 0.13 2.30
N MET A 100 9.15 -0.15 1.01
CA MET A 100 10.16 -1.10 0.54
C MET A 100 10.01 -2.48 1.21
N SER A 101 8.79 -3.03 1.13
CA SER A 101 8.40 -4.22 1.90
C SER A 101 7.62 -5.27 1.12
N ALA A 102 7.06 -4.92 -0.05
CA ALA A 102 6.17 -5.77 -0.84
C ALA A 102 6.95 -6.87 -1.60
N PRO A 103 6.81 -8.17 -1.26
CA PRO A 103 7.54 -9.24 -1.92
C PRO A 103 7.30 -9.32 -3.43
N PHE A 104 6.07 -9.09 -3.88
CA PHE A 104 5.70 -9.03 -5.30
C PHE A 104 6.60 -8.09 -6.10
N VAL A 105 6.84 -6.88 -5.57
CA VAL A 105 7.69 -5.86 -6.21
C VAL A 105 9.17 -6.20 -6.08
N ALA A 106 9.59 -6.78 -4.95
CA ALA A 106 10.96 -7.28 -4.78
C ALA A 106 11.32 -8.34 -5.84
N GLY A 107 10.41 -9.28 -6.11
CA GLY A 107 10.58 -10.30 -7.14
C GLY A 107 10.72 -9.73 -8.55
N GLN A 108 9.96 -8.67 -8.87
CA GLN A 108 10.08 -7.96 -10.14
C GLN A 108 11.42 -7.26 -10.30
N HIS A 109 11.93 -6.62 -9.23
CA HIS A 109 13.24 -5.97 -9.25
C HIS A 109 14.38 -6.98 -9.30
N ASP A 110 14.30 -8.09 -8.56
CA ASP A 110 15.28 -9.17 -8.65
C ASP A 110 15.36 -9.72 -10.08
N PHE A 111 14.21 -9.94 -10.72
CA PHE A 111 14.13 -10.32 -12.13
C PHE A 111 14.81 -9.27 -13.04
N CYS A 112 14.44 -7.99 -12.93
CA CYS A 112 15.06 -6.93 -13.73
C CYS A 112 16.59 -6.88 -13.57
N LEU A 113 17.09 -7.02 -12.35
CA LEU A 113 18.53 -6.97 -12.05
C LEU A 113 19.31 -8.15 -12.67
N LYS A 114 18.65 -9.26 -12.99
CA LYS A 114 19.24 -10.40 -13.73
C LYS A 114 19.23 -10.19 -15.26
N HIS A 115 18.49 -9.20 -15.75
CA HIS A 115 18.21 -8.95 -17.17
C HIS A 115 18.43 -7.47 -17.56
N LEU A 116 19.53 -6.86 -17.07
CA LEU A 116 19.83 -5.43 -17.28
C LEU A 116 20.15 -5.06 -18.75
N ASP A 117 20.26 -6.04 -19.64
CA ASP A 117 20.35 -5.85 -21.09
C ASP A 117 19.03 -5.39 -21.71
N VAL A 118 17.89 -5.79 -21.11
CA VAL A 118 16.54 -5.40 -21.54
C VAL A 118 15.92 -4.39 -20.57
N PHE A 119 16.13 -4.58 -19.27
CA PHE A 119 15.43 -3.83 -18.23
C PHE A 119 16.27 -2.69 -17.65
N THR A 120 15.63 -1.53 -17.46
CA THR A 120 16.10 -0.46 -16.58
C THR A 120 15.16 -0.37 -15.38
N PRO A 121 15.50 -0.99 -14.23
CA PRO A 121 14.66 -0.95 -13.04
C PRO A 121 14.76 0.39 -12.30
N VAL A 122 13.61 0.89 -11.86
CA VAL A 122 13.43 2.07 -11.01
C VAL A 122 12.62 1.66 -9.79
N LEU A 123 13.19 1.74 -8.60
CA LEU A 123 12.46 1.50 -7.35
C LEU A 123 12.00 2.83 -6.79
N LEU A 124 10.69 3.01 -6.66
CA LEU A 124 10.06 4.15 -6.00
C LEU A 124 9.57 3.74 -4.60
N GLY A 125 10.15 4.34 -3.57
CA GLY A 125 9.71 4.13 -2.18
C GLY A 125 9.90 5.40 -1.36
N PHE A 126 9.61 5.37 -0.06
CA PHE A 126 9.74 6.57 0.80
C PHE A 126 10.55 6.31 2.07
N ASN A 127 11.21 5.16 2.13
CA ASN A 127 12.14 4.77 3.18
C ASN A 127 13.59 4.82 2.67
N ALA A 128 14.52 5.04 3.60
CA ALA A 128 15.93 4.79 3.34
C ALA A 128 16.18 3.29 3.14
N VAL A 129 17.13 2.92 2.28
CA VAL A 129 17.42 1.51 1.94
C VAL A 129 17.70 0.64 3.16
N HIS A 130 18.40 1.17 4.16
CA HIS A 130 18.71 0.42 5.38
C HIS A 130 17.47 0.05 6.23
N MET A 131 16.35 0.75 6.01
CA MET A 131 15.05 0.49 6.65
C MET A 131 14.14 -0.41 5.80
N ALA A 132 14.59 -0.85 4.61
CA ALA A 132 13.84 -1.81 3.81
C ALA A 132 13.72 -3.15 4.55
N ARG A 133 12.67 -3.93 4.20
CA ARG A 133 12.39 -5.23 4.79
C ARG A 133 13.61 -6.16 4.73
N SER A 134 14.02 -6.65 5.89
CA SER A 134 15.12 -7.61 6.07
C SER A 134 14.65 -9.01 6.49
N GLU A 135 13.34 -9.17 6.66
CA GLU A 135 12.72 -10.38 7.15
C GLU A 135 12.31 -11.29 5.98
N PRO A 136 12.38 -12.63 6.17
CA PRO A 136 12.17 -13.60 5.11
C PRO A 136 10.89 -13.36 4.32
N MET A 137 10.95 -13.63 3.02
CA MET A 137 9.80 -13.60 2.12
C MET A 137 9.47 -15.04 1.72
N GLN A 138 8.17 -15.32 1.52
CA GLN A 138 7.72 -16.67 1.22
C GLN A 138 8.40 -17.22 -0.04
N ASP A 139 8.88 -18.48 0.06
CA ASP A 139 9.51 -19.23 -1.03
C ASP A 139 10.64 -18.46 -1.74
N CYS A 140 11.35 -17.60 -0.99
CA CYS A 140 12.34 -16.68 -1.53
C CYS A 140 13.64 -16.69 -0.72
N SER A 141 14.78 -16.72 -1.42
CA SER A 141 16.11 -16.77 -0.80
C SER A 141 16.72 -15.39 -0.49
N PHE A 142 16.02 -14.32 -0.82
CA PHE A 142 16.49 -12.95 -0.63
C PHE A 142 15.43 -12.10 0.07
N HIS A 143 15.87 -10.98 0.63
CA HIS A 143 15.04 -9.98 1.29
C HIS A 143 14.83 -8.76 0.39
N PHE A 144 13.82 -7.95 0.67
CA PHE A 144 13.62 -6.69 -0.05
C PHE A 144 14.86 -5.80 0.07
N LYS A 145 15.46 -5.75 1.27
CA LYS A 145 16.69 -5.00 1.55
C LYS A 145 17.84 -5.41 0.62
N ASP A 146 18.05 -6.70 0.41
CA ASP A 146 19.10 -7.20 -0.49
C ASP A 146 18.89 -6.69 -1.92
N VAL A 147 17.64 -6.65 -2.39
CA VAL A 147 17.28 -6.11 -3.70
C VAL A 147 17.51 -4.61 -3.78
N ALA A 148 17.12 -3.85 -2.76
CA ALA A 148 17.32 -2.40 -2.72
C ALA A 148 18.82 -2.02 -2.65
N GLU A 149 19.63 -2.79 -1.92
CA GLU A 149 21.09 -2.63 -1.87
C GLU A 149 21.74 -2.94 -3.22
N ARG A 150 21.32 -4.01 -3.89
CA ARG A 150 21.75 -4.31 -5.27
C ARG A 150 21.37 -3.22 -6.26
N MET A 151 20.16 -2.67 -6.16
CA MET A 151 19.74 -1.52 -6.97
C MET A 151 20.63 -0.29 -6.73
N THR A 152 21.02 -0.05 -5.48
CA THR A 152 21.95 1.04 -5.12
C THR A 152 23.34 0.82 -5.74
N ALA A 153 23.83 -0.43 -5.74
CA ALA A 153 25.10 -0.77 -6.39
C ALA A 153 25.06 -0.51 -7.90
N GLU A 154 23.93 -0.84 -8.56
CA GLU A 154 23.70 -0.63 -9.99
C GLU A 154 23.33 0.83 -10.36
N GLN A 155 23.19 1.72 -9.37
CA GLN A 155 22.97 3.15 -9.60
C GLN A 155 24.24 3.87 -10.10
N ARG A 156 25.42 3.46 -9.63
CA ARG A 156 26.72 4.00 -10.10
C ARG A 156 26.95 3.78 -11.59
N PRO A 157 26.79 2.56 -12.15
CA PRO A 157 26.85 2.35 -13.60
C PRO A 157 25.62 2.91 -14.34
N LYS A 158 24.63 3.49 -13.62
CA LYS A 158 23.36 4.02 -14.15
C LYS A 158 22.53 2.96 -14.89
N LYS A 159 22.58 1.71 -14.40
CA LYS A 159 21.77 0.60 -14.91
C LYS A 159 20.47 0.42 -14.12
N ALA A 160 20.42 0.96 -12.90
CA ALA A 160 19.25 0.95 -12.03
C ALA A 160 19.07 2.33 -11.37
N LEU A 161 17.85 2.65 -10.92
CA LEU A 161 17.55 3.93 -10.28
C LEU A 161 16.75 3.71 -8.99
N LEU A 162 17.15 4.42 -7.94
CA LEU A 162 16.40 4.49 -6.70
C LEU A 162 15.80 5.90 -6.56
N LEU A 163 14.48 5.98 -6.45
CA LEU A 163 13.73 7.20 -6.17
C LEU A 163 13.12 7.05 -4.78
N ASN A 164 13.79 7.55 -3.76
CA ASN A 164 13.33 7.39 -2.37
C ASN A 164 13.37 8.66 -1.52
N PRO A 165 12.61 9.71 -1.90
CA PRO A 165 12.50 10.90 -1.06
C PRO A 165 11.86 10.52 0.30
N VAL A 166 12.46 10.98 1.39
CA VAL A 166 11.96 10.71 2.73
C VAL A 166 10.83 11.68 3.05
N LEU A 167 9.60 11.17 3.12
CA LEU A 167 8.40 11.99 3.37
C LEU A 167 8.11 12.19 4.87
N GLY A 168 8.79 11.46 5.75
CA GLY A 168 8.45 11.36 7.17
C GLY A 168 7.24 10.44 7.43
N ALA A 169 6.86 10.29 8.69
CA ALA A 169 5.78 9.40 9.09
C ALA A 169 4.41 9.85 8.54
N GLU A 170 3.50 8.88 8.39
CA GLU A 170 2.08 9.13 8.11
C GLU A 170 1.37 9.59 9.38
N ALA A 171 0.36 10.47 9.24
CA ALA A 171 -0.46 10.91 10.37
C ALA A 171 -1.21 9.73 11.02
N ILE A 172 -1.66 8.77 10.21
CA ILE A 172 -2.11 7.45 10.66
C ILE A 172 -1.00 6.46 10.29
N SER A 173 -0.29 5.96 11.32
CA SER A 173 0.86 5.07 11.13
C SER A 173 0.50 3.87 10.24
N GLY A 174 1.31 3.65 9.20
CA GLY A 174 1.12 2.55 8.24
C GLY A 174 0.12 2.83 7.10
N SER A 175 -0.64 3.93 7.15
CA SER A 175 -1.61 4.30 6.11
C SER A 175 -0.92 4.92 4.88
N SER A 176 -0.11 4.13 4.18
CA SER A 176 0.69 4.52 3.02
C SER A 176 -0.11 5.10 1.85
N ARG A 177 -1.44 4.91 1.85
CA ARG A 177 -2.38 5.53 0.91
C ARG A 177 -2.47 7.05 1.02
N MET A 178 -2.02 7.64 2.14
CA MET A 178 -2.08 9.08 2.41
C MET A 178 -0.91 9.80 1.74
N LYS A 179 0.16 10.13 2.48
CA LYS A 179 1.32 10.87 1.93
C LYS A 179 2.04 10.03 0.89
N GLY A 180 2.27 8.74 1.15
CA GLY A 180 2.93 7.83 0.23
C GLY A 180 2.24 7.75 -1.14
N GLY A 181 0.93 7.47 -1.15
CA GLY A 181 0.13 7.44 -2.38
C GLY A 181 0.13 8.79 -3.12
N SER A 182 -0.07 9.89 -2.38
CA SER A 182 -0.05 11.24 -2.97
C SER A 182 1.30 11.57 -3.62
N ALA A 183 2.40 11.30 -2.93
CA ALA A 183 3.74 11.51 -3.45
C ALA A 183 4.06 10.62 -4.65
N THR A 184 3.63 9.34 -4.62
CA THR A 184 3.74 8.43 -5.77
C THR A 184 3.07 9.03 -7.01
N LYS A 185 1.84 9.52 -6.86
CA LYS A 185 1.10 10.17 -7.96
C LYS A 185 1.90 11.36 -8.51
N ILE A 186 2.28 12.30 -7.63
CA ILE A 186 2.99 13.53 -8.02
C ILE A 186 4.28 13.20 -8.75
N ILE A 187 5.15 12.38 -8.16
CA ILE A 187 6.48 12.06 -8.72
C ILE A 187 6.35 11.40 -10.08
N LEU A 188 5.50 10.38 -10.20
CA LEU A 188 5.36 9.63 -11.46
C LEU A 188 4.71 10.47 -12.55
N GLU A 189 3.67 11.24 -12.22
CA GLU A 189 3.02 12.15 -13.16
C GLU A 189 4.01 13.21 -13.66
N THR A 190 4.77 13.85 -12.76
CA THR A 190 5.82 14.80 -13.14
C THR A 190 6.86 14.18 -14.07
N ILE A 191 7.36 12.97 -13.76
CA ILE A 191 8.38 12.30 -14.57
C ILE A 191 7.84 11.91 -15.95
N LEU A 192 6.61 11.39 -16.03
CA LEU A 192 5.97 11.02 -17.29
C LEU A 192 5.71 12.25 -18.17
N LEU A 193 5.18 13.32 -17.60
CA LEU A 193 4.92 14.58 -18.32
C LEU A 193 6.22 15.24 -18.79
N ALA A 194 7.26 15.29 -17.94
CA ALA A 194 8.56 15.83 -18.33
C ALA A 194 9.23 15.01 -19.44
N GLY A 195 9.12 13.67 -19.39
CA GLY A 195 9.61 12.79 -20.44
C GLY A 195 8.85 12.98 -21.77
N HIS A 196 7.53 13.16 -21.70
CA HIS A 196 6.70 13.48 -22.84
C HIS A 196 7.05 14.83 -23.47
N GLU A 197 7.12 15.91 -22.68
CA GLU A 197 7.52 17.24 -23.13
C GLU A 197 8.90 17.21 -23.81
N ALA A 198 9.86 16.49 -23.20
CA ALA A 198 11.19 16.35 -23.76
C ALA A 198 11.22 15.60 -25.10
N ALA A 199 10.30 14.64 -25.31
CA ALA A 199 10.21 13.87 -26.55
C ALA A 199 9.48 14.64 -27.66
N PHE A 200 8.40 15.36 -27.35
CA PHE A 200 7.50 15.95 -28.34
C PHE A 200 7.51 17.50 -28.39
N ARG A 201 8.37 18.17 -27.61
CA ARG A 201 8.53 19.64 -27.56
C ARG A 201 7.25 20.44 -27.20
N GLY A 202 6.32 19.83 -26.48
CA GLY A 202 5.12 20.52 -25.96
C GLY A 202 5.37 21.03 -24.55
N LYS A 203 5.06 22.31 -24.26
CA LYS A 203 5.05 22.82 -22.88
C LYS A 203 3.88 22.19 -22.12
N ILE A 204 4.17 21.47 -21.05
CA ILE A 204 3.15 21.03 -20.09
C ILE A 204 3.40 21.83 -18.82
N THR A 205 2.49 22.73 -18.47
CA THR A 205 2.55 23.46 -17.19
C THR A 205 1.99 22.55 -16.10
N PRO A 206 2.78 22.16 -15.08
CA PRO A 206 2.24 21.48 -13.91
C PRO A 206 1.34 22.45 -13.14
N ASP A 207 0.23 21.96 -12.62
CA ASP A 207 -0.65 22.74 -11.74
C ASP A 207 -0.03 22.74 -10.33
N GLU A 208 0.74 23.76 -9.98
CA GLU A 208 1.45 23.87 -8.68
C GLU A 208 0.52 24.24 -7.51
N MET A 209 -0.76 24.56 -7.77
CA MET A 209 -1.70 25.13 -6.79
C MET A 209 -2.72 24.15 -6.17
N VAL A 210 -2.54 22.83 -6.30
CA VAL A 210 -3.57 21.86 -5.89
C VAL A 210 -3.72 21.77 -4.35
N TYR A 211 -2.62 21.82 -3.59
CA TYR A 211 -2.66 21.69 -2.13
C TYR A 211 -3.35 22.88 -1.46
N GLU A 212 -2.94 24.10 -1.83
CA GLU A 212 -3.50 25.34 -1.26
C GLU A 212 -4.99 25.46 -1.59
N THR A 213 -5.38 25.19 -2.83
CA THR A 213 -6.78 25.18 -3.27
C THR A 213 -7.63 24.14 -2.54
N THR A 214 -7.08 22.96 -2.25
CA THR A 214 -7.83 21.93 -1.51
C THR A 214 -7.96 22.31 -0.04
N SER A 215 -6.88 22.80 0.56
CA SER A 215 -6.81 23.17 1.98
C SER A 215 -7.67 24.39 2.32
N SER A 216 -7.86 25.31 1.36
CA SER A 216 -8.77 26.45 1.53
C SER A 216 -10.24 26.05 1.66
N ASN A 217 -10.61 24.81 1.32
CA ASN A 217 -11.96 24.27 1.49
C ASN A 217 -12.09 23.38 2.74
N SER A 218 -11.21 23.57 3.73
CA SER A 218 -11.14 22.73 4.94
C SER A 218 -12.43 22.70 5.76
N ASP A 219 -13.17 23.81 5.84
CA ASP A 219 -14.46 23.86 6.54
C ASP A 219 -15.53 22.97 5.88
N GLU A 220 -15.59 22.97 4.55
CA GLU A 220 -16.52 22.14 3.78
C GLU A 220 -16.16 20.65 3.89
N LEU A 221 -14.86 20.35 3.85
CA LEU A 221 -14.34 18.99 4.05
C LEU A 221 -14.65 18.49 5.47
N ALA A 222 -14.45 19.34 6.49
CA ALA A 222 -14.79 19.02 7.87
C ALA A 222 -16.30 18.76 8.02
N ALA A 223 -17.16 19.58 7.39
CA ALA A 223 -18.60 19.37 7.40
C ALA A 223 -19.01 18.04 6.71
N LEU A 224 -18.27 17.61 5.68
CA LEU A 224 -18.51 16.32 5.01
C LEU A 224 -18.14 15.14 5.91
N ILE A 225 -17.00 15.21 6.62
CA ILE A 225 -16.54 14.16 7.55
C ILE A 225 -17.53 13.95 8.71
N HIS A 226 -18.15 15.02 9.22
CA HIS A 226 -19.09 14.94 10.34
C HIS A 226 -20.46 14.33 9.99
N LYS A 227 -20.76 14.06 8.71
CA LYS A 227 -22.05 13.46 8.32
C LYS A 227 -22.11 11.99 8.72
N ASN A 228 -22.83 11.73 9.80
CA ASN A 228 -23.05 10.39 10.34
C ASN A 228 -24.03 9.60 9.45
N LYS A 229 -23.51 8.78 8.53
CA LYS A 229 -24.30 7.90 7.66
C LYS A 229 -23.85 6.46 7.79
N ALA A 230 -24.81 5.53 7.80
CA ALA A 230 -24.54 4.10 7.83
C ALA A 230 -23.72 3.61 6.62
N HIS A 231 -23.90 4.26 5.46
CA HIS A 231 -23.13 4.00 4.24
C HIS A 231 -22.79 5.32 3.54
N VAL A 232 -21.58 5.37 2.97
CA VAL A 232 -21.11 6.45 2.11
C VAL A 232 -20.89 5.87 0.70
N TYR A 233 -21.21 6.65 -0.32
CA TYR A 233 -21.09 6.26 -1.72
C TYR A 233 -20.33 7.34 -2.48
N TYR A 234 -19.17 7.01 -3.03
CA TYR A 234 -18.44 7.92 -3.92
C TYR A 234 -18.91 7.73 -5.36
N THR A 235 -19.58 8.74 -5.89
CA THR A 235 -19.95 8.81 -7.31
C THR A 235 -18.99 9.75 -8.02
N GLY A 236 -18.10 9.19 -8.83
CA GLY A 236 -17.13 9.95 -9.60
C GLY A 236 -17.33 9.79 -11.11
N TRP A 237 -16.99 10.83 -11.85
CA TRP A 237 -16.98 10.79 -13.32
C TRP A 237 -15.56 10.48 -13.81
N GLN A 238 -15.46 9.55 -14.76
CA GLN A 238 -14.20 9.19 -15.40
C GLN A 238 -13.11 8.84 -14.36
N THR A 239 -11.93 9.44 -14.47
CA THR A 239 -10.77 9.22 -13.58
C THR A 239 -11.04 9.60 -12.12
N LEU A 240 -11.95 10.56 -11.85
CA LEU A 240 -12.36 10.88 -10.48
C LEU A 240 -13.12 9.72 -9.81
N GLY A 241 -13.80 8.88 -10.60
CA GLY A 241 -14.39 7.65 -10.10
C GLY A 241 -13.35 6.60 -9.72
N ILE A 242 -12.22 6.54 -10.43
CA ILE A 242 -11.07 5.67 -10.08
C ILE A 242 -10.41 6.16 -8.78
N ILE A 243 -10.28 7.48 -8.60
CA ILE A 243 -9.83 8.08 -7.33
C ILE A 243 -10.79 7.72 -6.20
N GLY A 244 -12.11 7.84 -6.43
CA GLY A 244 -13.14 7.41 -5.50
C GLY A 244 -13.01 5.94 -5.11
N LEU A 245 -12.80 5.03 -6.07
CA LEU A 245 -12.56 3.60 -5.80
C LEU A 245 -11.29 3.36 -4.98
N THR A 246 -10.24 4.14 -5.27
CA THR A 246 -8.95 4.02 -4.57
C THR A 246 -9.07 4.38 -3.09
N ASP A 247 -9.93 5.35 -2.73
CA ASP A 247 -10.22 5.72 -1.34
C ASP A 247 -11.27 4.78 -0.69
N ALA A 248 -12.37 4.52 -1.40
CA ALA A 248 -13.52 3.76 -0.88
C ALA A 248 -13.18 2.35 -0.45
N PHE A 249 -12.19 1.74 -1.09
CA PHE A 249 -11.95 0.31 -1.00
C PHE A 249 -11.70 -0.21 0.44
N THR A 250 -11.31 0.63 1.41
CA THR A 250 -11.16 0.20 2.81
C THR A 250 -12.44 0.21 3.66
N PHE A 251 -13.44 1.05 3.36
CA PHE A 251 -14.60 1.28 4.27
C PHE A 251 -15.89 1.75 3.57
N THR A 252 -15.93 1.81 2.24
CA THR A 252 -16.88 2.65 1.49
C THR A 252 -17.25 2.05 0.13
N PHE A 253 -18.38 2.45 -0.45
CA PHE A 253 -18.80 2.02 -1.79
C PHE A 253 -18.44 3.09 -2.84
N SER A 254 -18.09 2.70 -4.07
CA SER A 254 -17.86 3.67 -5.15
C SER A 254 -18.38 3.19 -6.50
N PHE A 255 -18.86 4.14 -7.30
CA PHE A 255 -19.38 3.93 -8.64
C PHE A 255 -18.70 4.87 -9.65
N ILE A 256 -18.33 4.31 -10.80
CA ILE A 256 -17.94 5.08 -11.98
C ILE A 256 -19.18 5.20 -12.87
N ASN A 257 -19.65 6.42 -13.09
CA ASN A 257 -20.92 6.70 -13.79
C ASN A 257 -20.93 6.33 -15.30
N THR A 258 -19.92 5.63 -15.80
CA THR A 258 -19.79 5.30 -17.23
C THR A 258 -19.52 3.82 -17.52
N GLY A 259 -19.56 2.94 -16.52
CA GLY A 259 -19.36 1.50 -16.66
C GLY A 259 -17.91 1.06 -16.92
N PHE A 260 -17.66 -0.24 -16.86
CA PHE A 260 -16.34 -0.88 -17.02
C PHE A 260 -15.68 -0.63 -18.39
N SER A 261 -16.47 -0.39 -19.43
CA SER A 261 -15.97 -0.10 -20.78
C SER A 261 -15.10 1.16 -20.85
N LYS A 262 -15.27 2.11 -19.92
CA LYS A 262 -14.42 3.30 -19.81
C LYS A 262 -13.27 3.17 -18.82
N MET A 263 -13.21 2.09 -18.03
CA MET A 263 -12.06 1.82 -17.18
C MET A 263 -10.84 1.38 -18.00
N ARG A 264 -11.01 0.77 -19.18
CA ARG A 264 -9.87 0.36 -20.02
C ARG A 264 -8.87 -0.55 -19.28
N ASN A 265 -9.37 -1.32 -18.30
CA ASN A 265 -8.60 -2.36 -17.64
C ASN A 265 -8.38 -3.53 -18.62
N LYS A 266 -7.33 -4.32 -18.41
CA LYS A 266 -6.86 -5.38 -19.32
C LYS A 266 -7.81 -6.58 -19.41
N GLU A 267 -8.54 -6.88 -18.36
CA GLU A 267 -9.44 -8.04 -18.22
C GLU A 267 -10.88 -7.75 -18.70
N GLY A 268 -11.16 -6.53 -19.15
CA GLY A 268 -12.47 -6.15 -19.69
C GLY A 268 -13.55 -5.98 -18.61
N ASP A 269 -14.78 -6.41 -18.90
CA ASP A 269 -15.92 -6.23 -18.00
C ASP A 269 -15.80 -7.10 -16.74
N LEU A 270 -15.67 -6.44 -15.58
CA LEU A 270 -15.59 -7.09 -14.27
C LEU A 270 -16.94 -7.13 -13.56
N SER A 271 -18.04 -6.73 -14.21
CA SER A 271 -19.39 -6.70 -13.61
C SER A 271 -19.82 -8.03 -13.01
N SER A 272 -19.36 -9.17 -13.56
CA SER A 272 -19.64 -10.50 -13.01
C SER A 272 -18.99 -10.76 -11.65
N LEU A 273 -17.92 -10.04 -11.31
CA LEU A 273 -17.28 -10.07 -9.99
C LEU A 273 -18.00 -9.16 -8.97
N VAL A 274 -18.99 -8.39 -9.44
CA VAL A 274 -19.72 -7.36 -8.72
C VAL A 274 -21.19 -7.79 -8.65
N SER A 275 -21.60 -8.53 -7.62
CA SER A 275 -23.02 -8.84 -7.44
C SER A 275 -23.81 -7.54 -7.19
N SER A 276 -25.08 -7.52 -7.59
CA SER A 276 -26.04 -6.44 -7.31
C SER A 276 -26.37 -6.27 -5.81
N THR A 277 -25.70 -7.02 -4.93
CA THR A 277 -25.84 -7.03 -3.48
C THR A 277 -24.45 -7.25 -2.87
N TRP A 278 -23.70 -6.15 -2.69
CA TRP A 278 -22.47 -6.15 -1.92
C TRP A 278 -22.79 -6.32 -0.43
N ILE A 279 -22.98 -7.57 0.00
CA ILE A 279 -23.06 -7.94 1.41
C ILE A 279 -21.65 -8.28 1.91
N CYS A 280 -21.20 -7.45 2.85
CA CYS A 280 -20.29 -7.70 3.97
C CYS A 280 -19.18 -8.77 3.82
N ASN A 281 -17.93 -8.29 3.81
CA ASN A 281 -16.90 -8.65 4.82
C ASN A 281 -15.68 -7.74 4.63
N MET A 282 -15.77 -6.51 5.14
CA MET A 282 -14.61 -5.63 5.31
C MET A 282 -14.03 -5.86 6.71
N THR A 283 -13.30 -6.94 6.89
CA THR A 283 -12.11 -6.84 7.74
C THR A 283 -11.08 -6.05 6.92
N PRO A 284 -10.35 -5.08 7.50
CA PRO A 284 -9.14 -4.56 6.87
C PRO A 284 -8.15 -5.73 6.77
N VAL A 285 -8.32 -6.54 5.73
CA VAL A 285 -7.33 -7.51 5.30
C VAL A 285 -6.23 -6.65 4.75
N CYS A 286 -5.18 -6.47 5.54
CA CYS A 286 -3.87 -6.02 5.11
C CYS A 286 -3.01 -7.28 4.95
N GLY A 287 -2.08 -7.29 4.01
CA GLY A 287 -0.97 -8.23 4.05
C GLY A 287 -0.38 -8.23 5.47
N PHE A 288 -0.10 -9.40 6.03
CA PHE A 288 0.09 -9.57 7.48
C PHE A 288 1.25 -8.76 8.07
N ARG A 289 2.02 -8.00 7.30
CA ARG A 289 2.98 -7.06 7.86
C ARG A 289 2.39 -5.72 8.29
N MET A 290 1.30 -5.23 7.68
CA MET A 290 0.58 -4.11 8.30
C MET A 290 -0.11 -4.57 9.60
N VAL A 291 -0.40 -5.86 9.73
CA VAL A 291 -0.96 -6.49 10.94
C VAL A 291 0.19 -6.78 11.93
N GLY A 292 1.16 -7.62 11.61
CA GLY A 292 2.33 -7.97 12.41
C GLY A 292 3.18 -6.79 12.90
N LEU A 293 3.80 -5.99 12.01
CA LEU A 293 4.71 -4.91 12.45
C LEU A 293 3.99 -3.83 13.27
N ILE A 294 2.77 -3.47 12.87
CA ILE A 294 1.98 -2.50 13.63
C ILE A 294 1.55 -3.12 14.95
N ILE A 295 1.09 -4.37 14.99
CA ILE A 295 0.61 -5.01 16.23
C ILE A 295 1.74 -5.30 17.20
N TYR A 296 2.89 -5.82 16.75
CA TYR A 296 4.05 -6.06 17.62
C TYR A 296 4.53 -4.75 18.21
N HIS A 297 4.77 -3.76 17.33
CA HIS A 297 5.32 -2.48 17.75
C HIS A 297 4.30 -1.64 18.53
N HIS A 298 2.99 -1.78 18.26
CA HIS A 298 1.92 -1.17 19.05
C HIS A 298 1.77 -1.88 20.39
N CYS A 299 1.72 -3.21 20.43
CA CYS A 299 1.68 -3.95 21.69
C CYS A 299 2.87 -3.58 22.56
N GLN A 300 4.11 -3.65 22.05
CA GLN A 300 5.30 -3.21 22.78
C GLN A 300 5.21 -1.75 23.23
N ARG A 301 4.78 -0.83 22.35
CA ARG A 301 4.65 0.59 22.67
C ARG A 301 3.59 0.89 23.73
N PHE A 302 2.46 0.18 23.69
CA PHE A 302 1.35 0.42 24.60
C PHE A 302 1.49 -0.36 25.90
N THR A 303 2.05 -1.57 25.89
CA THR A 303 2.14 -2.44 27.07
C THR A 303 3.50 -2.39 27.76
N GLY A 304 4.57 -2.02 27.05
CA GLY A 304 5.96 -2.10 27.53
C GLY A 304 6.51 -3.53 27.62
N CYS A 305 5.76 -4.53 27.13
CA CYS A 305 6.17 -5.93 27.17
C CYS A 305 7.25 -6.27 26.14
N SER A 306 7.92 -7.40 26.35
CA SER A 306 8.87 -7.95 25.38
C SER A 306 8.18 -8.41 24.08
N GLU A 307 8.97 -8.56 23.02
CA GLU A 307 8.50 -9.08 21.72
C GLU A 307 7.82 -10.44 21.85
N SER A 308 8.45 -11.37 22.57
CA SER A 308 7.93 -12.73 22.79
C SER A 308 6.62 -12.78 23.59
N GLU A 309 6.41 -11.83 24.50
CA GLU A 309 5.13 -11.71 25.23
C GLU A 309 4.02 -11.19 24.32
N CYS A 310 4.32 -10.18 23.50
CA CYS A 310 3.38 -9.64 22.53
C CYS A 310 3.01 -10.70 21.48
N GLU A 311 3.98 -11.47 21.00
CA GLU A 311 3.80 -12.59 20.07
C GLU A 311 2.85 -13.65 20.61
N ARG A 312 3.12 -14.15 21.82
CA ARG A 312 2.26 -15.16 22.42
C ARG A 312 0.84 -14.64 22.63
N ALA A 313 0.68 -13.40 23.09
CA ALA A 313 -0.65 -12.81 23.25
C ALA A 313 -1.39 -12.64 21.91
N LEU A 314 -0.67 -12.26 20.86
CA LEU A 314 -1.23 -12.14 19.51
C LEU A 314 -1.65 -13.49 18.94
N LEU A 315 -0.78 -14.49 19.00
CA LEU A 315 -1.07 -15.86 18.54
C LEU A 315 -2.28 -16.43 19.29
N ARG A 316 -2.37 -16.21 20.61
CA ARG A 316 -3.54 -16.59 21.41
C ARG A 316 -4.83 -15.94 20.87
N ALA A 317 -4.80 -14.65 20.58
CA ALA A 317 -5.95 -13.94 20.01
C ALA A 317 -6.31 -14.44 18.59
N ILE A 318 -5.32 -14.71 17.74
CA ILE A 318 -5.49 -15.25 16.37
C ILE A 318 -6.14 -16.63 16.41
N TYR A 319 -5.55 -17.56 17.15
CA TYR A 319 -6.03 -18.93 17.26
C TYR A 319 -7.22 -19.08 18.22
N SER A 320 -7.57 -18.03 18.95
CA SER A 320 -8.66 -18.02 19.93
C SER A 320 -8.50 -19.09 21.01
N THR A 321 -7.27 -19.28 21.49
CA THR A 321 -6.91 -20.25 22.53
C THR A 321 -5.91 -19.64 23.50
N ASP A 322 -6.07 -19.87 24.81
CA ASP A 322 -5.07 -19.47 25.81
C ASP A 322 -3.86 -20.44 25.81
N ASP A 323 -4.08 -21.67 25.34
CA ASP A 323 -3.06 -22.73 25.23
C ASP A 323 -2.60 -22.85 23.78
N LEU A 324 -1.38 -22.35 23.52
CA LEU A 324 -0.74 -22.47 22.22
C LEU A 324 -0.03 -23.82 22.11
N SER A 325 -0.26 -24.53 21.00
CA SER A 325 0.53 -25.72 20.65
C SER A 325 1.83 -25.33 19.97
N GLU A 326 2.80 -26.26 19.96
CA GLU A 326 4.08 -26.07 19.25
C GLU A 326 3.86 -25.79 17.76
N ASP A 327 2.97 -26.57 17.12
CA ASP A 327 2.55 -26.38 15.73
C ASP A 327 2.02 -24.97 15.44
N MET A 328 1.32 -24.36 16.40
CA MET A 328 0.81 -22.99 16.28
C MET A 328 1.90 -21.94 16.47
N THR A 329 2.91 -22.21 17.28
CA THR A 329 4.02 -21.25 17.51
C THR A 329 5.10 -21.32 16.45
N SER A 330 5.29 -22.49 15.82
CA SER A 330 6.28 -22.71 14.77
C SER A 330 5.71 -22.60 13.36
N ALA A 331 4.42 -22.29 13.23
CA ALA A 331 3.78 -22.14 11.94
C ALA A 331 4.33 -20.94 11.17
N ASP A 332 4.34 -21.04 9.84
CA ASP A 332 4.71 -19.92 8.99
C ASP A 332 3.77 -18.74 9.18
N VAL A 333 4.32 -17.52 9.05
CA VAL A 333 3.58 -16.26 9.18
C VAL A 333 2.30 -16.25 8.34
N TRP A 334 2.34 -16.83 7.14
CA TRP A 334 1.16 -16.96 6.27
C TRP A 334 -0.01 -17.71 6.92
N LYS A 335 0.25 -18.76 7.70
CA LYS A 335 -0.81 -19.51 8.41
C LYS A 335 -1.45 -18.65 9.51
N HIS A 336 -0.66 -17.82 10.18
CA HIS A 336 -1.20 -16.84 11.14
C HIS A 336 -2.08 -15.80 10.44
N THR A 337 -1.67 -15.36 9.25
CA THR A 337 -2.44 -14.44 8.41
C THR A 337 -3.80 -14.98 8.04
N ASP A 338 -3.83 -16.18 7.47
CA ASP A 338 -5.07 -16.82 7.05
C ASP A 338 -6.02 -17.03 8.24
N ALA A 339 -5.48 -17.43 9.40
CA ALA A 339 -6.25 -17.56 10.63
C ALA A 339 -6.79 -16.20 11.13
N ALA A 340 -5.95 -15.16 11.15
CA ALA A 340 -6.31 -13.84 11.65
C ALA A 340 -7.37 -13.15 10.77
N ASN A 341 -7.32 -13.35 9.45
CA ASN A 341 -8.29 -12.77 8.51
C ASN A 341 -9.73 -13.26 8.74
N ARG A 342 -9.90 -14.38 9.43
CA ARG A 342 -11.20 -14.96 9.80
C ARG A 342 -11.68 -14.54 11.19
N ARG A 343 -10.97 -13.60 11.83
CA ARG A 343 -11.24 -13.14 13.20
C ARG A 343 -11.42 -11.63 13.23
N ASP A 344 -12.31 -11.18 14.11
CA ASP A 344 -12.49 -9.78 14.44
C ASP A 344 -11.67 -9.41 15.68
N ARG A 345 -11.32 -8.12 15.80
CA ARG A 345 -10.78 -7.53 17.04
C ARG A 345 -9.59 -8.29 17.65
N VAL A 346 -8.74 -8.90 16.82
CA VAL A 346 -7.53 -9.63 17.24
C VAL A 346 -6.60 -8.73 18.07
N VAL A 347 -6.28 -7.54 17.57
CA VAL A 347 -5.35 -6.59 18.23
C VAL A 347 -5.89 -6.08 19.55
N PRO A 348 -7.12 -5.53 19.61
CA PRO A 348 -7.69 -5.09 20.88
C PRO A 348 -7.76 -6.23 21.91
N THR A 349 -8.09 -7.44 21.47
CA THR A 349 -8.15 -8.61 22.36
C THR A 349 -6.78 -8.91 22.96
N ALA A 350 -5.73 -8.95 22.13
CA ALA A 350 -4.36 -9.17 22.60
C ALA A 350 -3.90 -8.07 23.57
N LEU A 351 -4.19 -6.80 23.26
CA LEU A 351 -3.85 -5.66 24.12
C LEU A 351 -4.52 -5.73 25.50
N VAL A 352 -5.84 -5.94 25.53
CA VAL A 352 -6.60 -6.07 26.78
C VAL A 352 -6.10 -7.27 27.58
N LYS A 353 -5.87 -8.42 26.92
CA LYS A 353 -5.32 -9.61 27.55
C LYS A 353 -3.97 -9.34 28.22
N ILE A 354 -3.02 -8.74 27.51
CA ILE A 354 -1.70 -8.40 28.08
C ILE A 354 -1.88 -7.43 29.25
N ARG A 355 -2.68 -6.37 29.06
CA ARG A 355 -2.74 -5.28 30.03
C ARG A 355 -3.44 -5.67 31.32
N CYS A 356 -4.52 -6.45 31.22
CA CYS A 356 -5.33 -6.88 32.34
C CYS A 356 -4.87 -8.22 32.94
N GLY A 357 -3.97 -8.95 32.26
CA GLY A 357 -3.52 -10.27 32.69
C GLY A 357 -4.64 -11.31 32.73
N CYS A 358 -5.65 -11.16 31.87
CA CYS A 358 -6.88 -11.97 31.88
C CYS A 358 -6.86 -13.08 30.81
N THR A 359 -7.88 -13.94 30.83
CA THR A 359 -8.16 -14.95 29.78
C THR A 359 -8.65 -14.28 28.50
N LEU A 360 -8.61 -15.00 27.37
CA LEU A 360 -9.15 -14.47 26.11
C LEU A 360 -10.67 -14.20 26.19
N ALA A 361 -11.40 -15.04 26.92
CA ALA A 361 -12.84 -14.87 27.09
C ALA A 361 -13.16 -13.57 27.85
N GLU A 362 -12.42 -13.29 28.94
CA GLU A 362 -12.56 -12.06 29.71
C GLU A 362 -12.15 -10.82 28.89
N ALA A 363 -11.06 -10.91 28.11
CA ALA A 363 -10.64 -9.82 27.23
C ALA A 363 -11.70 -9.48 26.18
N ARG A 364 -12.31 -10.50 25.55
CA ARG A 364 -13.41 -10.30 24.60
C ARG A 364 -14.65 -9.75 25.25
N HIS A 365 -15.03 -10.28 26.41
CA HIS A 365 -16.17 -9.78 27.17
C HIS A 365 -16.00 -8.29 27.51
N HIS A 366 -14.81 -7.87 27.96
CA HIS A 366 -14.50 -6.46 28.21
C HIS A 366 -14.67 -5.58 26.98
N LEU A 367 -14.24 -6.05 25.81
CA LEU A 367 -14.44 -5.35 24.54
C LEU A 367 -15.92 -5.27 24.15
N ASP A 368 -16.69 -6.34 24.36
CA ASP A 368 -18.12 -6.40 24.05
C ASP A 368 -18.95 -5.48 24.96
N CYS A 369 -18.50 -5.23 26.20
CA CYS A 369 -19.15 -4.31 27.13
C CYS A 369 -19.02 -2.83 26.74
N HIS A 370 -18.23 -2.48 25.72
CA HIS A 370 -18.03 -1.11 25.29
C HIS A 370 -18.50 -0.90 23.85
N PRO A 371 -19.24 0.18 23.57
CA PRO A 371 -19.65 0.50 22.19
C PRO A 371 -18.46 0.94 21.32
N VAL A 372 -17.38 1.41 21.93
CA VAL A 372 -16.18 1.92 21.25
C VAL A 372 -14.95 1.18 21.76
N ILE A 373 -14.25 0.49 20.85
CA ILE A 373 -13.04 -0.30 21.17
C ILE A 373 -11.97 0.54 21.85
N ARG A 374 -11.76 1.78 21.38
CA ARG A 374 -10.78 2.71 21.97
C ARG A 374 -11.04 2.91 23.47
N ASP A 375 -12.30 3.03 23.85
CA ASP A 375 -12.68 3.32 25.23
C ASP A 375 -12.46 2.07 26.10
N ALA A 376 -12.79 0.88 25.58
CA ALA A 376 -12.46 -0.40 26.23
C ALA A 376 -10.96 -0.58 26.47
N VAL A 377 -10.13 -0.26 25.47
CA VAL A 377 -8.69 -0.36 25.59
C VAL A 377 -8.17 0.68 26.58
N SER A 378 -8.66 1.92 26.51
CA SER A 378 -8.22 3.03 27.38
C SER A 378 -8.54 2.82 28.86
N THR A 379 -9.66 2.18 29.18
CA THR A 379 -10.00 1.85 30.57
C THR A 379 -8.95 0.93 31.20
N CYS A 380 -8.41 -0.04 30.44
CA CYS A 380 -7.35 -0.94 30.88
C CYS A 380 -6.04 -0.22 31.23
N PHE A 381 -5.74 0.88 30.54
CA PHE A 381 -4.55 1.70 30.81
C PHE A 381 -4.75 2.64 32.01
N SER A 382 -5.99 3.07 32.23
CA SER A 382 -6.35 4.03 33.28
C SER A 382 -6.42 3.39 34.68
N SER A 383 -6.80 2.11 34.79
CA SER A 383 -6.89 1.39 36.07
C SER A 383 -5.54 1.17 36.76
N SER A 384 -4.42 1.37 36.05
CA SER A 384 -3.07 1.18 36.58
C SER A 384 -2.50 2.38 37.34
N LYS A 385 -3.14 3.56 37.29
CA LYS A 385 -2.64 4.78 37.93
C LYS A 385 -2.80 4.84 39.46
N ASN A 386 -3.28 3.79 40.12
CA ASN A 386 -3.37 3.74 41.59
C ASN A 386 -2.15 3.12 42.30
N LYS A 387 -1.00 2.98 41.64
CA LYS A 387 0.28 2.61 42.30
C LYS A 387 1.50 3.36 41.75
N SER A 388 1.46 4.68 41.74
CA SER A 388 2.66 5.53 41.94
C SER A 388 2.25 7.01 41.84
N THR A 389 2.37 7.73 42.93
CA THR A 389 2.45 9.20 42.91
C THR A 389 3.66 9.62 42.10
N VAL A 390 3.45 10.39 41.02
CA VAL A 390 4.22 11.58 40.58
C VAL A 390 3.87 11.92 39.11
N ASP A 391 3.65 13.22 38.89
CA ASP A 391 3.45 14.01 37.67
C ASP A 391 2.24 13.76 36.76
N GLN A 392 1.25 14.65 36.96
CA GLN A 392 0.26 15.06 35.98
C GLN A 392 0.92 15.96 34.93
N THR A 393 1.31 15.39 33.80
CA THR A 393 1.31 16.13 32.53
C THR A 393 0.26 15.52 31.63
N HIS A 394 -0.59 16.38 31.05
CA HIS A 394 -1.70 16.03 30.18
C HIS A 394 -1.28 15.07 29.06
N ASN A 395 -1.65 13.79 29.16
CA ASN A 395 -1.67 12.87 28.03
C ASN A 395 -2.89 13.21 27.17
N ASN A 396 -2.75 14.24 26.32
CA ASN A 396 -3.64 14.39 25.18
C ASN A 396 -3.36 13.24 24.21
N PHE A 397 -4.41 12.44 23.93
CA PHE A 397 -4.42 11.38 22.92
C PHE A 397 -4.55 11.96 21.50
N ILE A 398 -3.70 12.94 21.18
CA ILE A 398 -3.54 13.50 19.85
C ILE A 398 -2.04 13.50 19.61
N ILE A 399 -1.59 12.80 18.57
CA ILE A 399 -0.24 12.99 18.05
C ILE A 399 -0.25 14.40 17.46
N GLU A 400 0.16 15.39 18.25
CA GLU A 400 0.54 16.68 17.71
C GLU A 400 1.73 16.43 16.79
N ALA A 401 1.50 16.55 15.49
CA ALA A 401 2.57 16.71 14.54
C ALA A 401 3.13 18.13 14.77
N GLU A 402 4.23 18.22 15.50
CA GLU A 402 5.06 19.42 15.47
C GLU A 402 5.78 19.52 14.11
N PRO A 403 5.99 20.76 13.60
CA PRO A 403 6.18 21.08 12.18
C PRO A 403 7.42 20.50 11.49
#